data_AF-A0A7C1TEJ2-F1
#
_entry.id   AF-A0A7C1TEJ2-F1
#
_cell.length_a   1.000
_cell.length_b   1.000
_cell.length_c   1.000
_cell.angle_alpha   90.00
_cell.angle_beta   90.00
_cell.angle_gamma   90.00
#
_symmetry.space_group_name_H-M   'P 1'
#
loop_
_entity.id
_entity.type
_entity.pdbx_description
1 polymer ?
#
loop_
_entity_poly.entity_id
_entity_poly.type
_entity_poly.pdbx_seq_one_letter_code
_entity_poly.pdbx_strand_id
1 'polypeptide(L)'
;PQLGFLEANCLQCGLCTSTCPENAIHLSPRLLLDHEQRQTPRILHEETPFFCITCGKPFATTSGITTIISKLAGHALFADERASNRLKMCSDCRVKDMMEDPNVEF
;
A
#
# COMPACT_ATOMS: atom_id res chain seq x y z
N PRO A 1 2.81 -4.01 -0.77
CA PRO A 1 2.00 -5.26 -0.69
C PRO A 1 2.06 -5.94 -2.05
N GLN A 2 1.86 -7.26 -2.07
CA GLN A 2 1.92 -8.04 -3.30
C GLN A 2 0.73 -9.00 -3.35
N LEU A 3 0.06 -9.06 -4.50
CA LEU A 3 -0.98 -10.05 -4.80
C LEU A 3 -0.38 -11.11 -5.72
N GLY A 4 -0.19 -12.31 -5.18
CA GLY A 4 0.20 -13.49 -5.94
C GLY A 4 -1.02 -14.34 -6.30
N PHE A 5 -0.97 -14.97 -7.47
CA PHE A 5 -1.97 -15.90 -7.95
C PHE A 5 -1.35 -17.24 -8.28
N LEU A 6 -1.93 -18.31 -7.75
CA LEU A 6 -1.55 -19.69 -8.02
C LEU A 6 -2.67 -20.38 -8.78
N GLU A 7 -2.43 -20.70 -10.06
CA GLU A 7 -3.44 -21.26 -10.95
C GLU A 7 -3.98 -22.61 -10.43
N ALA A 8 -3.14 -23.43 -9.78
CA ALA A 8 -3.56 -24.69 -9.18
C ALA A 8 -4.68 -24.55 -8.12
N ASN A 9 -4.84 -23.37 -7.51
CA ASN A 9 -5.88 -23.10 -6.51
C ASN A 9 -7.16 -22.49 -7.11
N CYS A 10 -7.15 -22.17 -8.40
CA CYS A 10 -8.27 -21.49 -9.05
C CYS A 10 -9.38 -22.49 -9.43
N LEU A 11 -10.55 -22.37 -8.80
CA LEU A 11 -11.75 -23.15 -9.13
C LEU A 11 -12.66 -22.46 -10.16
N GLN A 12 -12.22 -21.32 -10.72
CA GLN A 12 -13.00 -20.53 -11.68
C GLN A 12 -14.37 -20.05 -11.16
N CYS A 13 -14.52 -19.90 -9.83
CA CYS A 13 -15.77 -19.45 -9.21
C CYS A 13 -16.03 -17.93 -9.29
N GLY A 14 -15.02 -17.14 -9.69
CA GLY A 14 -15.13 -15.69 -9.80
C GLY A 14 -14.98 -14.89 -8.50
N LEU A 15 -14.89 -15.55 -7.33
CA LEU A 15 -14.78 -14.88 -6.04
C LEU A 15 -13.58 -13.93 -5.98
N CYS A 16 -12.38 -14.39 -6.38
CA CYS A 16 -11.16 -13.59 -6.36
C CYS A 16 -11.31 -12.28 -7.17
N THR A 17 -11.99 -12.32 -8.30
CA THR A 17 -12.27 -11.12 -9.11
C THR A 17 -13.25 -10.18 -8.41
N SER A 18 -14.32 -10.71 -7.82
CA SER A 18 -15.34 -9.88 -7.14
C SER A 18 -14.81 -9.15 -5.90
N THR A 19 -13.81 -9.72 -5.23
CA THR A 19 -13.29 -9.19 -3.97
C THR A 19 -11.99 -8.42 -4.11
N CYS A 20 -11.35 -8.40 -5.28
CA CYS A 20 -10.03 -7.78 -5.44
C CYS A 20 -10.13 -6.25 -5.42
N PRO A 21 -9.62 -5.57 -4.36
CA PRO A 21 -9.71 -4.12 -4.27
C PRO A 21 -8.81 -3.40 -5.28
N GLU A 22 -7.76 -4.06 -5.77
CA GLU A 22 -6.83 -3.51 -6.76
C GLU A 22 -7.24 -3.77 -8.21
N ASN A 23 -8.36 -4.47 -8.44
CA ASN A 23 -8.82 -4.88 -9.77
C ASN A 23 -7.74 -5.63 -10.59
N ALA A 24 -6.90 -6.42 -9.91
CA ALA A 24 -5.71 -7.05 -10.49
C ALA A 24 -5.95 -8.46 -11.06
N ILE A 25 -7.14 -9.03 -10.89
CA ILE A 25 -7.48 -10.38 -11.35
C ILE A 25 -8.83 -10.41 -12.07
N HIS A 26 -8.85 -10.99 -13.27
CA HIS A 26 -10.06 -11.16 -14.07
C HIS A 26 -10.36 -12.63 -14.32
N LEU A 27 -11.64 -12.98 -14.25
CA LEU A 27 -12.11 -14.30 -14.63
C LEU A 27 -12.12 -14.40 -16.15
N SER A 28 -11.33 -15.32 -16.70
CA SER A 28 -11.33 -15.66 -18.11
C SER A 28 -11.36 -17.19 -18.26
N PRO A 29 -12.10 -17.74 -19.25
CA PRO A 29 -12.03 -19.17 -19.53
C PRO A 29 -10.60 -19.55 -19.93
N ARG A 30 -9.96 -20.40 -19.12
CA ARG A 30 -8.58 -20.84 -19.32
C ARG A 30 -8.41 -22.30 -18.86
N LEU A 31 -7.55 -23.03 -19.54
CA LEU A 31 -7.05 -24.33 -19.10
C LEU A 31 -5.53 -24.38 -19.28
N LEU A 32 -4.79 -24.51 -18.19
CA LEU A 32 -3.33 -24.65 -18.22
C LEU A 32 -2.95 -26.11 -17.96
N LEU A 33 -2.55 -26.84 -18.99
CA LEU A 33 -2.23 -28.27 -18.86
C LEU A 33 -0.84 -28.52 -18.26
N ASP A 34 0.08 -27.59 -18.45
CA ASP A 34 1.43 -27.63 -17.88
C ASP A 34 1.35 -27.66 -16.34
N HIS A 35 1.89 -28.72 -15.74
CA HIS A 35 1.85 -28.92 -14.30
C HIS A 35 2.74 -27.94 -13.55
N GLU A 36 3.95 -27.68 -14.06
CA GLU A 36 4.93 -26.81 -13.41
C GLU A 36 4.45 -25.35 -13.43
N GLN A 37 3.96 -24.89 -14.58
CA GLN A 37 3.42 -23.53 -14.71
C GLN A 37 2.19 -23.32 -13.81
N ARG A 38 1.35 -24.35 -13.61
CA ARG A 38 0.19 -24.26 -12.68
C ARG A 38 0.60 -24.11 -11.21
N GLN A 39 1.74 -24.67 -10.83
CA GLN A 39 2.28 -24.62 -9.47
C GLN A 39 3.16 -23.39 -9.24
N THR A 40 3.38 -22.56 -10.26
CA THR A 40 4.21 -21.36 -10.17
C THR A 40 3.36 -20.14 -9.82
N PRO A 41 3.58 -19.47 -8.68
CA PRO A 41 2.91 -18.24 -8.34
C PRO A 41 3.22 -17.13 -9.35
N ARG A 42 2.20 -16.39 -9.78
CA ARG A 42 2.32 -15.24 -10.67
C ARG A 42 1.96 -13.98 -9.89
N ILE A 43 2.82 -12.98 -9.96
CA ILE A 43 2.55 -11.67 -9.35
C ILE A 43 1.54 -10.95 -10.25
N LEU A 44 0.37 -10.63 -9.70
CA LEU A 44 -0.68 -9.89 -10.41
C LEU A 44 -0.64 -8.40 -10.10
N HIS A 45 -0.28 -8.06 -8.86
CA HIS A 45 -0.11 -6.68 -8.42
C HIS A 45 1.01 -6.58 -7.41
N GLU A 46 1.76 -5.49 -7.50
CA GLU A 46 2.81 -5.18 -6.55
C GLU A 46 2.87 -3.66 -6.37
N GLU A 47 2.79 -3.23 -5.12
CA GLU A 47 2.92 -1.81 -4.78
C GLU A 47 4.29 -1.50 -4.23
N THR A 48 4.88 -0.45 -4.77
CA THR A 48 6.14 0.10 -4.28
C THR A 48 5.97 0.63 -2.85
N PRO A 49 6.85 0.24 -1.91
CA PRO A 49 6.84 0.78 -0.57
C PRO A 49 7.17 2.28 -0.61
N PHE A 50 6.47 3.03 0.23
CA PHE A 50 6.82 4.41 0.54
C PHE A 50 7.83 4.41 1.69
N PHE A 51 8.94 5.10 1.46
CA PHE A 51 10.04 5.20 2.42
C PHE A 51 9.90 6.48 3.24
N CYS A 52 10.17 6.38 4.53
CA CYS A 52 10.20 7.53 5.43
C CYS A 52 11.17 8.60 4.92
N ILE A 53 10.70 9.84 4.82
CA ILE A 53 11.52 10.96 4.32
C ILE A 53 12.71 11.31 5.23
N THR A 54 12.70 10.85 6.48
CA THR A 54 13.75 11.11 7.47
C THR A 54 14.78 9.99 7.55
N CYS A 55 14.33 8.73 7.66
CA CYS A 55 15.23 7.59 7.92
C CYS A 55 15.28 6.57 6.78
N GLY A 56 14.48 6.74 5.72
CA GLY A 56 14.44 5.81 4.59
C GLY A 56 13.81 4.45 4.90
N LYS A 57 13.22 4.23 6.07
CA LYS A 57 12.55 2.95 6.42
C LYS A 57 11.25 2.79 5.61
N PRO A 58 11.01 1.65 4.95
CA PRO A 58 9.71 1.37 4.33
C PRO A 58 8.65 1.21 5.42
N PHE A 59 7.52 1.92 5.30
CA PHE A 59 6.49 1.88 6.34
C PHE A 59 5.04 1.89 5.82
N ALA A 60 4.82 2.28 4.58
CA ALA A 60 3.50 2.32 3.96
C ALA A 60 3.61 2.02 2.47
N THR A 61 2.50 2.05 1.75
CA THR A 61 2.47 1.94 0.30
C THR A 61 2.39 3.33 -0.32
N THR A 62 2.93 3.49 -1.52
CA THR A 62 2.90 4.79 -2.21
C THR A 62 1.46 5.25 -2.43
N SER A 63 0.57 4.36 -2.89
CA SER A 63 -0.86 4.63 -3.09
C SER A 63 -1.56 5.02 -1.77
N GLY A 64 -1.26 4.31 -0.68
CA GLY A 64 -1.80 4.60 0.65
C GLY A 64 -1.42 5.98 1.16
N ILE A 65 -0.14 6.35 1.03
CA ILE A 65 0.35 7.68 1.45
C ILE A 65 -0.26 8.78 0.59
N THR A 66 -0.30 8.63 -0.73
CA THR A 66 -0.93 9.59 -1.63
C THR A 66 -2.41 9.79 -1.29
N THR A 67 -3.13 8.71 -0.98
CA THR A 67 -4.55 8.76 -0.59
C THR A 67 -4.76 9.46 0.75
N ILE A 68 -3.90 9.23 1.74
CA ILE A 68 -3.99 9.91 3.04
C ILE A 68 -3.70 11.40 2.89
N ILE A 69 -2.65 11.76 2.14
CA ILE A 69 -2.30 13.16 1.87
C ILE A 69 -3.43 13.86 1.14
N SER A 70 -4.03 13.25 0.13
CA SER A 70 -5.13 13.86 -0.62
C SER A 70 -6.39 14.03 0.23
N LYS A 71 -6.73 13.06 1.08
CA LYS A 71 -7.88 13.14 1.99
C LYS A 71 -7.70 14.19 3.09
N LEU A 72 -6.47 14.42 3.53
CA LEU A 72 -6.14 15.37 4.60
C LEU A 72 -5.69 16.74 4.07
N ALA A 73 -5.59 16.91 2.74
CA ALA A 73 -5.24 18.16 2.11
C ALA A 73 -6.26 19.25 2.50
N GLY A 74 -5.78 20.34 3.09
CA GLY A 74 -6.62 21.46 3.53
C GLY A 74 -7.25 21.30 4.91
N HIS A 75 -6.99 20.21 5.64
CA HIS A 75 -7.39 20.11 7.04
C HIS A 75 -6.48 20.99 7.91
N ALA A 76 -7.05 21.81 8.81
CA ALA A 76 -6.31 22.79 9.60
C ALA A 76 -5.10 22.21 10.37
N LEU A 77 -5.24 21.00 10.92
CA LEU A 77 -4.17 20.27 11.61
C LEU A 77 -2.97 19.87 10.72
N PHE A 78 -3.10 19.93 9.39
CA PHE A 78 -2.06 19.56 8.42
C PHE A 78 -1.78 20.69 7.42
N ALA A 79 -2.17 21.93 7.76
CA ALA A 79 -1.92 23.10 6.92
C ALA A 79 -0.43 23.47 6.87
N ASP A 80 0.30 23.24 7.95
CA ASP A 80 1.73 23.51 8.02
C ASP A 80 2.56 22.43 7.32
N GLU A 81 3.65 22.85 6.68
CA GLU A 81 4.53 21.95 5.94
C GLU A 81 5.09 20.84 6.84
N ARG A 82 5.52 21.19 8.07
CA ARG A 82 6.01 20.21 9.07
C ARG A 82 4.94 19.19 9.43
N ALA A 83 3.71 19.63 9.68
CA ALA A 83 2.58 18.74 9.99
C ALA A 83 2.25 17.82 8.81
N SER A 84 2.28 18.34 7.57
CA SER A 84 2.07 17.54 6.36
C SER A 84 3.17 16.49 6.15
N ASN A 85 4.42 16.82 6.49
CA ASN A 85 5.57 15.93 6.36
C ASN A 85 5.52 14.77 7.35
N ARG A 86 4.86 14.92 8.51
CA ARG A 86 4.62 13.82 9.45
C ARG A 86 3.81 12.67 8.85
N LEU A 87 2.94 12.95 7.87
CA LEU A 87 2.21 11.89 7.15
C LEU A 87 3.14 11.01 6.31
N LYS A 88 4.32 11.54 5.93
CA LYS A 88 5.36 10.86 5.14
C LYS A 88 6.46 10.25 6.02
N MET A 89 6.30 10.23 7.34
CA MET A 89 7.27 9.67 8.29
C MET A 89 6.79 8.34 8.88
N CYS A 90 7.72 7.44 9.20
CA CYS A 90 7.41 6.22 9.95
C CYS A 90 6.99 6.56 11.40
N SER A 91 6.41 5.59 12.11
CA SER A 91 5.97 5.74 13.51
C SER A 91 7.02 6.37 14.41
N ASP A 92 8.26 5.93 14.29
CA ASP A 92 9.35 6.31 15.19
C ASP A 92 9.81 7.74 14.94
N CYS A 93 10.00 8.11 13.66
CA CYS A 93 10.37 9.47 13.25
C CYS A 93 9.25 10.46 13.53
N ARG A 94 7.99 10.05 13.36
CA ARG A 94 6.83 10.90 13.63
C ARG A 94 6.73 11.30 15.10
N VAL A 95 6.97 10.36 16.04
CA VAL A 95 6.97 10.67 17.47
C VAL A 95 8.11 11.63 17.83
N LYS A 96 9.32 11.40 17.29
CA LYS A 96 10.45 12.31 17.50
C LYS A 96 10.16 13.72 17.02
N ASP A 97 9.66 13.86 15.79
CA ASP A 97 9.35 15.15 15.20
C ASP A 97 8.25 15.91 15.99
N MET A 98 7.33 15.19 16.61
CA MET A 98 6.27 15.75 17.47
C MET A 98 6.80 16.21 18.83
N MET A 99 7.78 15.50 19.41
CA MET A 99 8.43 15.90 20.67
C MET A 99 9.35 17.11 20.48
N GLU A 100 9.93 17.26 19.29
CA GLU A 100 10.78 18.38 18.91
C GLU A 100 9.98 19.55 18.30
N ASP A 101 8.66 19.51 18.33
CA ASP A 101 7.80 20.56 17.78
C ASP A 101 7.75 21.76 18.72
N PRO A 102 8.29 22.92 18.33
CA PRO A 102 8.25 24.12 19.17
C PRO A 102 6.84 24.73 19.30
N ASN A 103 5.87 24.28 18.49
CA ASN A 103 4.50 24.80 18.48
C ASN A 103 3.51 23.94 19.31
N VAL A 104 3.98 22.88 19.98
CA VAL A 104 3.17 22.09 20.90
C VAL A 104 3.42 22.60 22.31
N GLU A 105 2.57 23.51 22.79
CA GLU A 105 2.53 23.87 24.22
C GLU A 105 1.95 22.68 25.01
N PHE A 106 2.70 22.19 25.99
CA PHE A 106 2.27 21.13 26.93
C PHE A 106 1.56 21.73 28.15
#